data_AF-A0A8J7HTX7-F1
#
_entry.id   AF-A0A8J7HTX7-F1
#
_cell.length_a   1.000
_cell.length_b   1.000
_cell.length_c   1.000
_cell.angle_alpha   90.00
_cell.angle_beta   90.00
_cell.angle_gamma   90.00
#
_symmetry.space_group_name_H-M   'P 1'
#
loop_
_entity.id
_entity.type
_entity.pdbx_description
1 polymer ?
#
loop_
_entity_poly.entity_id
_entity_poly.type
_entity_poly.pdbx_seq_one_letter_code
_entity_poly.pdbx_strand_id
1 'polypeptide(L)' 'MEKWVKRYRLLRGGSWNNNPRNCRSANRNYNARDNRNNNVGFRVVVVRRSTLLCQNW' A
#
# COMPACT_ATOMS: atom_id res chain seq x y z
N MET A 1 17.91 -19.87 16.15
CA MET A 1 16.64 -19.21 16.53
C MET A 1 16.20 -18.33 15.38
N GLU A 2 15.32 -18.82 14.52
CA GLU A 2 14.80 -18.04 13.38
C GLU A 2 13.83 -16.96 13.87
N LYS A 3 14.21 -15.69 13.69
CA LYS A 3 13.31 -14.56 13.93
C LYS A 3 12.18 -14.61 12.92
N TRP A 4 10.93 -14.71 13.38
CA TRP A 4 9.74 -14.45 12.59
C TRP A 4 9.69 -12.98 12.16
N VAL A 5 10.31 -12.64 11.03
CA VAL A 5 10.21 -11.30 10.45
C VAL A 5 8.81 -11.15 9.84
N LYS A 6 7.87 -10.61 10.61
CA LYS A 6 6.58 -10.16 10.05
C LYS A 6 6.84 -8.99 9.09
N ARG A 7 6.73 -9.24 7.79
CA ARG A 7 6.79 -8.18 6.76
C ARG A 7 5.44 -7.48 6.68
N TYR A 8 5.42 -6.22 7.11
CA TYR A 8 4.26 -5.36 6.98
C TYR A 8 4.17 -4.76 5.57
N ARG A 9 2.95 -4.61 5.05
CA ARG A 9 2.67 -3.88 3.80
C ARG A 9 1.94 -2.59 4.12
N LEU A 10 2.30 -1.54 3.40
CA LEU A 10 1.65 -0.23 3.48
C LEU A 10 0.28 -0.28 2.82
N LEU A 11 -0.72 0.21 3.52
CA LEU A 11 -2.10 0.40 3.06
C LEU A 11 -2.45 1.89 3.06
N ARG A 12 -3.27 2.30 2.10
CA ARG A 12 -3.68 3.68 1.85
C ARG A 12 -5.19 3.79 1.67
N GLY A 13 -5.74 4.98 1.88
CA GLY A 13 -7.14 5.34 1.57
C GLY A 13 -8.16 5.10 2.68
N GLY A 14 -7.87 4.22 3.65
CA GLY A 14 -8.84 3.84 4.68
C GLY A 14 -9.94 2.91 4.14
N SER A 15 -10.93 2.63 4.98
CA SER A 15 -12.06 1.72 4.72
C SER A 15 -13.32 2.24 5.40
N TRP A 16 -14.46 1.63 5.11
CA TRP A 16 -15.77 2.02 5.66
C TRP A 16 -15.82 2.03 7.20
N ASN A 17 -14.98 1.24 7.88
CA ASN A 17 -14.90 1.17 9.35
C ASN A 17 -13.77 2.02 9.95
N ASN A 18 -13.17 2.95 9.22
CA ASN A 18 -12.10 3.78 9.74
C ASN A 18 -12.59 5.16 10.21
N ASN A 19 -11.98 5.65 11.29
CA ASN A 19 -12.14 7.04 11.72
C ASN A 19 -11.74 7.98 10.57
N PRO A 20 -12.46 9.10 10.32
CA PRO A 20 -12.16 10.04 9.24
C PRO A 20 -10.70 10.51 9.17
N ARG A 21 -10.01 10.63 10.32
CA ARG A 21 -8.58 10.99 10.37
C ARG A 21 -7.68 9.97 9.68
N ASN A 22 -8.09 8.70 9.64
CA ASN A 22 -7.35 7.58 9.03
C ASN A 22 -7.65 7.40 7.54
N CYS A 23 -8.69 8.07 7.02
CA CYS A 23 -9.06 8.03 5.59
C CYS A 23 -8.35 9.13 4.76
N ARG A 24 -7.50 9.94 5.39
CA ARG A 24 -6.73 10.99 4.70
C ARG A 24 -5.65 10.39 3.79
N SER A 25 -5.39 11.04 2.65
CA SER A 25 -4.38 10.60 1.67
C SER A 25 -2.98 10.44 2.27
N ALA A 26 -2.62 11.27 3.27
CA ALA A 26 -1.34 11.21 3.95
C ALA A 26 -1.20 10.00 4.90
N ASN A 27 -2.31 9.39 5.34
CA ASN A 27 -2.28 8.32 6.33
C ASN A 27 -1.56 7.06 5.79
N ARG A 28 -0.78 6.41 6.67
CA ARG A 28 0.07 5.25 6.37
C ARG A 28 -0.28 4.10 7.30
N ASN A 29 -1.21 3.24 6.90
CA ASN A 29 -1.57 2.06 7.68
C ASN A 29 -0.67 0.88 7.32
N TYR A 30 -0.46 -0.03 8.27
CA TYR A 30 0.40 -1.21 8.07
C TYR A 30 -0.29 -2.46 8.59
N ASN A 31 -0.33 -3.50 7.75
CA ASN A 31 -0.80 -4.83 8.15
C ASN A 31 0.24 -5.89 7.79
N ALA A 32 0.32 -6.95 8.58
CA ALA A 32 1.10 -8.13 8.22
C ALA A 32 0.55 -8.76 6.94
N ARG A 33 1.41 -9.35 6.11
CA ARG A 33 1.06 -9.84 4.76
C ARG A 33 0.03 -10.98 4.78
N ASP A 34 -0.02 -11.74 5.86
CA ASP A 34 -0.96 -12.84 6.13
C ASP A 34 -2.31 -12.36 6.67
N ASN A 35 -2.46 -11.08 6.99
CA ASN A 35 -3.69 -10.51 7.50
C ASN A 35 -4.76 -10.40 6.39
N ARG A 36 -5.80 -11.25 6.49
CA ARG A 36 -6.95 -11.29 5.57
C ARG A 36 -8.15 -10.50 6.09
N ASN A 37 -7.92 -9.27 6.52
CA ASN A 37 -8.98 -8.38 6.98
C ASN A 37 -9.87 -7.95 5.80
N ASN A 38 -11.19 -8.10 5.94
CA ASN A 38 -12.19 -7.74 4.92
C ASN A 38 -12.28 -6.23 4.63
N ASN A 39 -11.62 -5.39 5.44
CA ASN A 39 -11.51 -3.96 5.24
C ASN A 39 -10.30 -3.56 4.37
N VAL A 40 -9.56 -4.54 3.82
CA VAL A 40 -8.36 -4.31 3.00
C VAL A 40 -8.63 -4.74 1.55
N GLY A 41 -8.39 -3.82 0.61
CA GLY A 41 -8.45 -4.07 -0.83
C GLY A 41 -7.23 -3.55 -1.57
N PHE A 42 -7.27 -3.59 -2.91
CA PHE A 42 -6.22 -3.05 -3.78
C PHE A 42 -6.82 -2.30 -4.98
N ARG A 43 -6.06 -1.35 -5.53
CA ARG A 43 -6.36 -0.70 -6.81
C ARG A 43 -5.30 -1.12 -7.81
N VAL A 44 -5.73 -1.67 -8.94
CA VAL A 44 -4.83 -2.00 -10.05
C VAL A 44 -4.38 -0.71 -10.72
N VAL A 45 -3.10 -0.63 -11.05
CA VAL A 45 -2.52 0.49 -11.79
C VAL A 45 -1.74 -0.07 -12.97
N VAL A 46 -1.99 0.47 -14.17
CA VAL A 46 -1.20 0.17 -15.36
C VAL A 46 -0.11 1.24 -15.46
N VAL A 47 1.15 0.81 -15.41
CA VAL A 47 2.27 1.70 -15.67
C VAL A 47 2.58 1.62 -17.16
N ARG A 48 2.35 2.71 -17.89
CA ARG A 48 2.94 2.82 -19.22
C ARG A 48 4.44 2.95 -19.04
N ARG A 49 5.22 2.09 -19.70
CA ARG A 49 6.64 2.39 -19.89
C ARG A 49 6.71 3.67 -20.70
N SER A 50 6.97 4.81 -20.06
CA SER A 50 7.42 5.96 -20.80
C SER A 50 8.79 5.57 -21.34
N THR A 51 8.91 5.48 -22.65
CA THR A 51 10.21 5.31 -23.29
C THR A 51 11.07 6.49 -22.81
N LEU A 52 11.98 6.24 -21.87
CA LEU A 52 13.14 7.09 -21.70
C LEU A 52 14.00 6.85 -22.94
N LEU A 53 13.57 7.38 -24.07
CA LEU A 53 14.53 7.85 -25.04
C LEU A 53 15.19 9.03 -24.34
N CYS A 54 16.30 8.71 -23.67
CA CYS A 54 17.47 9.57 -23.75
C CYS A 54 17.17 11.02 -23.30
N GLN A 55 17.05 11.21 -21.98
CA GLN A 55 17.66 12.40 -21.37
C GLN A 55 19.18 12.19 -21.43
N ASN A 56 19.75 12.23 -22.64
CA ASN A 56 21.16 12.58 -22.80
C ASN A 56 21.19 14.10 -22.75
N TRP A 57 21.68 14.60 -21.62
CA TRP A 57 22.46 15.83 -21.62
C TRP A 57 23.89 15.46 -21.98
#